data_AF-A0ABD5RC68-F1
#
_entry.id   AF-A0ABD5RC68-F1
#
_cell.length_a   1.000
_cell.length_b   1.000
_cell.length_c   1.000
_cell.angle_alpha   90.00
_cell.angle_beta   90.00
_cell.angle_gamma   90.00
#
_symmetry.space_group_name_H-M   'P 1'
#
loop_
_entity.id
_entity.type
_entity.pdbx_description
1 polymer ?
#
loop_
_entity_poly.entity_id
_entity_poly.type
_entity_poly.pdbx_seq_one_letter_code
_entity_poly.pdbx_strand_id
1 'polypeptide(L)'
;MNESATLRRFSIVLLVGLLVVTAGCSSLAGSDGQPTDATTAAQTETPSPTEHPSSTAADSGHGNHDHSHDNESASNATAENAGRIAVVVAGERVDLSGEFADREAIRMDDDRRDTYHVDGDVTLQAALSAADIEANASALSYDGETYRDATSGTEVVYRVNGEPVAPGEAQLDPGDEVWVVVVENGGTVDTPGDYIPPERLHVHGDIEFTVDGERVDFSREKYQQAGHNDHFHFEGGHANPWHAHSAHVTLAYGLSTLEGIDVTADTVTYDNETYRYGTDDAAAEILVNGEPVDATDHYLKDGDSVTVVVDTDD
;
A
#
# COMPACT_ATOMS: atom_id res chain seq x y z
N MET A 1 -24.36 -32.46 28.76
CA MET A 1 -24.35 -31.67 30.02
C MET A 1 -22.91 -31.50 30.45
N ASN A 2 -22.33 -30.36 30.10
CA ASN A 2 -21.33 -29.61 30.88
C ASN A 2 -20.93 -28.41 30.03
N GLU A 3 -21.68 -27.33 30.22
CA GLU A 3 -21.34 -25.99 29.78
C GLU A 3 -20.17 -25.48 30.63
N SER A 4 -19.15 -24.91 30.00
CA SER A 4 -18.16 -24.07 30.68
C SER A 4 -18.13 -22.73 29.96
N ALA A 5 -19.03 -21.84 30.38
CA ALA A 5 -19.05 -20.45 29.95
C ALA A 5 -17.97 -19.67 30.73
N THR A 6 -16.96 -19.21 30.01
CA THR A 6 -15.86 -18.41 30.56
C THR A 6 -16.28 -16.94 30.59
N LEU A 7 -16.75 -16.48 31.75
CA LEU A 7 -17.02 -15.07 32.03
C LEU A 7 -15.70 -14.27 32.02
N ARG A 8 -15.47 -13.44 30.98
CA ARG A 8 -14.46 -12.35 31.06
C ARG A 8 -15.16 -11.06 31.49
N ARG A 9 -14.56 -10.42 32.49
CA ARG A 9 -15.07 -9.26 33.22
C ARG A 9 -14.75 -7.98 32.46
N PHE A 10 -15.78 -7.22 32.10
CA PHE A 10 -15.67 -5.81 31.76
C PHE A 10 -15.14 -5.04 32.98
N SER A 11 -14.03 -4.31 32.80
CA SER A 11 -13.58 -3.29 33.76
C SER A 11 -13.49 -1.96 33.03
N ILE A 12 -14.56 -1.19 33.17
CA ILE A 12 -14.66 0.22 32.78
C ILE A 12 -13.82 1.03 33.79
N VAL A 13 -12.82 1.75 33.31
CA VAL A 13 -12.18 2.84 34.08
C VAL A 13 -12.35 4.12 33.27
N LEU A 14 -13.27 4.94 33.78
CA LEU A 14 -13.60 6.27 33.27
C LEU A 14 -12.73 7.26 34.04
N LEU A 15 -11.74 7.87 33.37
CA LEU A 15 -10.90 8.90 33.95
C LEU A 15 -11.11 10.23 33.21
N VAL A 16 -11.98 11.05 33.82
CA VAL A 16 -12.16 12.46 33.50
C VAL A 16 -11.00 13.23 34.11
N GLY A 17 -10.17 13.84 33.27
CA GLY A 17 -9.09 14.75 33.65
C GLY A 17 -9.23 16.09 32.93
N LEU A 18 -10.02 16.98 33.52
CA LEU A 18 -10.15 18.39 33.14
C LEU A 18 -8.83 19.12 33.44
N LEU A 19 -8.18 19.74 32.44
CA LEU A 19 -7.18 20.78 32.69
C LEU A 19 -7.27 21.90 31.65
N VAL A 20 -7.93 22.98 32.06
CA VAL A 20 -7.93 24.29 31.41
C VAL A 20 -6.85 25.13 32.07
N VAL A 21 -5.88 25.62 31.30
CA VAL A 21 -5.12 26.84 31.65
C VAL A 21 -5.01 27.73 30.42
N THR A 22 -5.31 28.99 30.69
CA THR A 22 -5.56 30.11 29.81
C THR A 22 -4.31 30.93 29.50
N ALA A 23 -4.36 31.56 28.32
CA ALA A 23 -3.93 32.93 27.98
C ALA A 23 -2.42 33.27 27.86
N GLY A 24 -2.11 33.98 26.77
CA GLY A 24 -0.90 34.79 26.61
C GLY A 24 -0.73 35.36 25.20
N CYS A 25 -1.31 36.54 24.94
CA CYS A 25 -1.23 37.28 23.67
C CYS A 25 0.05 38.13 23.52
N SER A 26 0.40 38.38 22.24
CA SER A 26 0.97 39.62 21.67
C SER A 26 2.46 39.95 21.81
N SER A 27 3.04 40.46 20.70
CA SER A 27 4.15 41.44 20.57
C SER A 27 5.17 40.97 19.49
N LEU A 28 5.72 41.74 18.54
CA LEU A 28 5.63 43.13 18.05
C LEU A 28 6.56 43.19 16.80
N ALA A 29 6.32 44.13 15.89
CA ALA A 29 7.28 44.91 15.06
C ALA A 29 8.58 44.23 14.55
N GLY A 30 8.87 44.16 13.25
CA GLY A 30 8.84 45.23 12.25
C GLY A 30 10.26 45.73 11.94
N SER A 31 10.75 45.52 10.72
CA SER A 31 11.69 46.43 10.04
C SER A 31 11.83 46.06 8.56
N ASP A 32 11.46 47.04 7.73
CA ASP A 32 11.82 47.18 6.31
C ASP A 32 13.33 47.19 6.07
N GLY A 33 13.75 46.89 4.83
CA GLY A 33 15.09 47.25 4.37
C GLY A 33 15.66 46.54 3.13
N GLN A 34 14.98 46.63 1.98
CA GLN A 34 15.50 46.93 0.62
C GLN A 34 16.68 46.11 -0.03
N PRO A 35 16.67 45.87 -1.36
CA PRO A 35 17.43 44.83 -2.03
C PRO A 35 18.80 45.32 -2.51
N THR A 36 19.70 44.37 -2.73
CA THR A 36 20.90 44.57 -3.54
C THR A 36 20.76 43.80 -4.85
N ASP A 37 20.58 44.56 -5.92
CA ASP A 37 20.88 44.16 -7.29
C ASP A 37 22.30 43.59 -7.38
N ALA A 38 22.42 42.44 -8.03
CA ALA A 38 23.64 42.04 -8.71
C ALA A 38 23.27 41.22 -9.95
N THR A 39 22.97 41.94 -11.03
CA THR A 39 23.18 41.48 -12.39
C THR A 39 24.59 40.92 -12.55
N THR A 40 24.74 39.67 -12.98
CA THR A 40 25.91 39.25 -13.78
C THR A 40 25.48 38.18 -14.77
N ALA A 41 25.91 38.43 -16.00
CA ALA A 41 25.48 37.81 -17.23
C ALA A 41 25.97 36.37 -17.40
N ALA A 42 25.19 35.68 -18.25
CA ALA A 42 25.50 34.45 -18.94
C ALA A 42 26.95 34.32 -19.41
N GLN A 43 27.51 33.12 -19.24
CA GLN A 43 28.50 32.58 -20.17
C GLN A 43 28.11 31.15 -20.54
N THR A 44 27.62 31.06 -21.77
CA THR A 44 27.55 29.85 -22.60
C THR A 44 28.96 29.37 -22.89
N GLU A 45 29.34 28.17 -22.45
CA GLU A 45 30.42 27.40 -23.08
C GLU A 45 30.07 25.91 -23.12
N THR A 46 29.72 25.44 -24.31
CA THR A 46 29.81 24.03 -24.75
C THR A 46 30.86 24.01 -25.86
N PRO A 47 31.91 23.19 -25.77
CA PRO A 47 32.00 22.02 -26.66
C PRO A 47 32.69 20.82 -25.95
N SER A 48 32.20 19.58 -26.03
CA SER A 48 32.36 18.61 -27.13
C SER A 48 32.85 17.27 -26.54
N PRO A 49 32.73 16.16 -27.29
CA PRO A 49 32.42 14.83 -26.75
C PRO A 49 33.66 14.06 -26.33
N THR A 50 33.53 13.15 -25.36
CA THR A 50 34.53 12.13 -25.07
C THR A 50 33.92 10.75 -25.22
N GLU A 51 34.67 9.94 -25.94
CA GLU A 51 34.32 8.67 -26.56
C GLU A 51 34.19 7.52 -25.54
N HIS A 52 33.35 6.57 -25.92
CA HIS A 52 33.38 5.19 -25.43
C HIS A 52 34.78 4.58 -25.56
N PRO A 53 35.15 3.72 -24.60
CA PRO A 53 35.79 2.48 -24.97
C PRO A 53 34.98 1.28 -24.47
N SER A 54 34.54 0.46 -25.43
CA SER A 54 34.29 -0.97 -25.22
C SER A 54 35.61 -1.64 -24.82
N SER A 55 35.58 -2.45 -23.77
CA SER A 55 36.58 -3.48 -23.53
C SER A 55 35.91 -4.83 -23.36
N THR A 56 36.14 -5.71 -24.32
CA THR A 56 35.76 -7.11 -24.32
C THR A 56 36.96 -7.97 -23.87
N ALA A 57 36.66 -9.00 -23.07
CA ALA A 57 37.36 -10.29 -22.90
C ALA A 57 38.75 -10.37 -22.23
N ALA A 58 38.81 -11.18 -21.15
CA ALA A 58 39.56 -12.46 -21.03
C ALA A 58 39.63 -12.82 -19.53
N ASP A 59 38.94 -13.86 -19.07
CA ASP A 59 39.42 -15.26 -18.98
C ASP A 59 40.63 -15.44 -18.05
N SER A 60 40.39 -16.08 -16.89
CA SER A 60 41.28 -17.06 -16.23
C SER A 60 40.71 -17.54 -14.88
N GLY A 61 40.26 -18.80 -14.83
CA GLY A 61 40.88 -19.78 -13.93
C GLY A 61 40.38 -19.98 -12.49
N HIS A 62 39.66 -21.10 -12.32
CA HIS A 62 39.79 -22.11 -11.24
C HIS A 62 39.22 -21.86 -9.84
N GLY A 63 38.31 -22.77 -9.44
CA GLY A 63 37.89 -22.98 -8.05
C GLY A 63 36.84 -24.08 -7.95
N ASN A 64 37.28 -25.33 -8.03
CA ASN A 64 36.49 -26.55 -7.92
C ASN A 64 36.00 -26.73 -6.46
N HIS A 65 34.70 -26.64 -6.18
CA HIS A 65 34.14 -27.15 -4.93
C HIS A 65 32.85 -27.95 -5.18
N ASP A 66 33.06 -29.25 -5.07
CA ASP A 66 32.13 -30.34 -4.86
C ASP A 66 31.32 -30.12 -3.57
N HIS A 67 30.01 -29.99 -3.71
CA HIS A 67 29.05 -30.29 -2.64
C HIS A 67 27.90 -31.09 -3.24
N SER A 68 27.96 -32.40 -2.96
CA SER A 68 26.84 -33.32 -3.02
C SER A 68 25.69 -32.78 -2.19
N HIS A 69 24.63 -32.30 -2.85
CA HIS A 69 23.32 -32.23 -2.24
C HIS A 69 22.57 -33.49 -2.65
N ASP A 70 22.36 -34.35 -1.65
CA ASP A 70 21.38 -35.42 -1.69
C ASP A 70 20.04 -34.80 -2.11
N ASN A 71 19.65 -35.16 -3.33
CA ASN A 71 18.37 -34.85 -3.93
C ASN A 71 17.29 -35.66 -3.19
N GLU A 72 16.93 -35.23 -1.99
CA GLU A 72 15.66 -35.58 -1.41
C GLU A 72 14.58 -35.05 -2.36
N SER A 73 13.98 -35.99 -3.08
CA SER A 73 12.80 -35.79 -3.89
C SER A 73 11.61 -35.43 -2.98
N ALA A 74 11.58 -34.19 -2.50
CA ALA A 74 10.35 -33.54 -2.12
C ALA A 74 9.71 -33.03 -3.41
N SER A 75 8.74 -33.81 -3.90
CA SER A 75 7.67 -33.43 -4.82
C SER A 75 7.87 -32.09 -5.57
N ASN A 76 8.31 -32.18 -6.82
CA ASN A 76 8.29 -31.10 -7.82
C ASN A 76 6.86 -30.68 -8.23
N ALA A 77 5.85 -30.95 -7.38
CA ALA A 77 4.44 -30.59 -7.54
C ALA A 77 4.08 -29.34 -6.71
N THR A 78 5.07 -28.61 -6.18
CA THR A 78 4.90 -27.63 -5.09
C THR A 78 5.03 -26.17 -5.52
N ALA A 79 5.35 -25.87 -6.77
CA ALA A 79 5.37 -24.50 -7.29
C ALA A 79 4.28 -24.23 -8.34
N GLU A 80 3.86 -25.25 -9.09
CA GLU A 80 2.96 -25.07 -10.25
C GLU A 80 1.50 -24.77 -9.86
N ASN A 81 1.12 -25.02 -8.60
CA ASN A 81 -0.24 -24.83 -8.08
C ASN A 81 -0.35 -23.80 -6.94
N ALA A 82 0.65 -22.92 -6.79
CA ALA A 82 0.72 -21.99 -5.66
C ALA A 82 0.30 -20.57 -6.06
N GLY A 83 -0.43 -19.90 -5.17
CA GLY A 83 -0.73 -18.46 -5.22
C GLY A 83 -0.43 -17.80 -3.88
N ARG A 84 -0.79 -16.52 -3.73
CA ARG A 84 -0.61 -15.76 -2.50
C ARG A 84 -1.93 -15.18 -2.00
N ILE A 85 -2.13 -15.15 -0.68
CA ILE A 85 -3.31 -14.59 -0.04
C ILE A 85 -2.94 -13.83 1.24
N ALA A 86 -3.51 -12.64 1.35
CA ALA A 86 -3.46 -11.77 2.52
C ALA A 86 -4.88 -11.56 3.04
N VAL A 87 -5.10 -11.78 4.34
CA VAL A 87 -6.33 -11.36 5.01
C VAL A 87 -5.96 -10.37 6.10
N VAL A 88 -6.57 -9.19 6.07
CA VAL A 88 -6.40 -8.13 7.05
C VAL A 88 -7.77 -7.75 7.58
N VAL A 89 -7.95 -7.82 8.89
CA VAL A 89 -9.20 -7.50 9.57
C VAL A 89 -8.93 -6.43 10.61
N ALA A 90 -9.57 -5.26 10.47
CA ALA A 90 -9.53 -4.18 11.46
C ALA A 90 -8.11 -3.77 11.88
N GLY A 91 -7.18 -3.63 10.93
CA GLY A 91 -5.78 -3.30 11.26
C GLY A 91 -4.83 -4.49 11.25
N GLU A 92 -5.33 -5.66 11.62
CA GLU A 92 -4.51 -6.82 11.95
C GLU A 92 -4.47 -7.83 10.80
N ARG A 93 -3.27 -8.27 10.44
CA ARG A 93 -3.10 -9.35 9.46
C ARG A 93 -3.35 -10.70 10.10
N VAL A 94 -4.34 -11.42 9.60
CA VAL A 94 -4.74 -12.74 10.08
C VAL A 94 -3.64 -13.77 9.77
N ASP A 95 -3.29 -14.59 10.76
CA ASP A 95 -2.37 -15.70 10.58
C ASP A 95 -3.12 -16.93 10.10
N LEU A 96 -3.10 -17.14 8.78
CA LEU A 96 -3.73 -18.28 8.12
C LEU A 96 -2.96 -19.60 8.32
N SER A 97 -1.75 -19.57 8.91
CA SER A 97 -0.97 -20.79 9.14
C SER A 97 -1.57 -21.60 10.29
N GLY A 98 -2.02 -22.83 9.99
CA GLY A 98 -2.60 -23.75 10.98
C GLY A 98 -4.13 -23.84 11.00
N GLU A 99 -4.86 -22.96 10.31
CA GLU A 99 -6.34 -22.99 10.27
C GLU A 99 -6.90 -23.92 9.18
N PHE A 100 -6.08 -24.29 8.19
CA PHE A 100 -6.45 -25.18 7.08
C PHE A 100 -6.31 -26.67 7.41
N ALA A 101 -6.56 -27.08 8.65
CA ALA A 101 -6.52 -28.50 9.00
C ALA A 101 -7.58 -29.27 8.19
N ASP A 102 -7.15 -30.28 7.44
CA ASP A 102 -7.97 -31.29 6.75
C ASP A 102 -8.76 -30.87 5.48
N ARG A 103 -8.22 -30.01 4.61
CA ARG A 103 -8.81 -29.83 3.26
C ARG A 103 -7.83 -30.17 2.14
N GLU A 104 -8.19 -31.20 1.35
CA GLU A 104 -7.40 -31.64 0.18
C GLU A 104 -7.35 -30.59 -0.94
N ALA A 105 -8.33 -29.68 -1.02
CA ALA A 105 -8.46 -28.76 -2.15
C ALA A 105 -7.71 -27.43 -1.98
N ILE A 106 -7.41 -27.01 -0.74
CA ILE A 106 -6.61 -25.81 -0.48
C ILE A 106 -5.84 -25.95 0.82
N ARG A 107 -4.56 -25.55 0.80
CA ARG A 107 -3.66 -25.58 1.96
C ARG A 107 -2.75 -24.36 1.97
N MET A 108 -2.41 -23.87 3.16
CA MET A 108 -1.37 -22.85 3.32
C MET A 108 0.02 -23.49 3.37
N ASP A 109 1.01 -22.76 2.90
CA ASP A 109 2.41 -23.14 3.00
C ASP A 109 2.95 -22.75 4.40
N ASP A 110 3.37 -23.73 5.19
CA ASP A 110 3.86 -23.49 6.55
C ASP A 110 5.20 -22.73 6.58
N ASP A 111 6.01 -22.87 5.53
CA ASP A 111 7.34 -22.26 5.44
C ASP A 111 7.31 -20.90 4.72
N ARG A 112 6.28 -20.64 3.89
CA ARG A 112 6.10 -19.40 3.15
C ARG A 112 4.79 -18.71 3.54
N ARG A 113 4.94 -17.72 4.41
CA ARG A 113 3.84 -16.80 4.79
C ARG A 113 3.08 -16.33 3.54
N ASP A 114 1.77 -16.21 3.69
CA ASP A 114 0.87 -15.72 2.65
C ASP A 114 0.78 -16.61 1.40
N THR A 115 1.42 -17.78 1.36
CA THR A 115 1.36 -18.66 0.18
C THR A 115 0.31 -19.75 0.40
N TYR A 116 -0.57 -19.95 -0.59
CA TYR A 116 -1.51 -21.06 -0.63
C TYR A 116 -1.19 -21.99 -1.80
N HIS A 117 -1.67 -23.23 -1.71
CA HIS A 117 -1.69 -24.20 -2.80
C HIS A 117 -3.13 -24.65 -2.99
N VAL A 118 -3.57 -24.71 -4.25
CA VAL A 118 -4.93 -25.10 -4.61
C VAL A 118 -4.91 -26.34 -5.52
N ASP A 119 -5.83 -27.26 -5.28
CA ASP A 119 -6.04 -28.45 -6.10
C ASP A 119 -7.50 -28.49 -6.57
N GLY A 120 -7.69 -28.24 -7.87
CA GLY A 120 -9.01 -28.18 -8.50
C GLY A 120 -9.69 -26.81 -8.37
N ASP A 121 -11.00 -26.78 -8.63
CA ASP A 121 -11.78 -25.53 -8.65
C ASP A 121 -12.17 -25.13 -7.21
N VAL A 122 -11.44 -24.18 -6.62
CA VAL A 122 -11.73 -23.63 -5.29
C VAL A 122 -12.03 -22.14 -5.40
N THR A 123 -13.18 -21.73 -4.87
CA THR A 123 -13.52 -20.31 -4.82
C THR A 123 -12.84 -19.61 -3.65
N LEU A 124 -12.65 -18.29 -3.73
CA LEU A 124 -12.15 -17.47 -2.63
C LEU A 124 -13.01 -17.64 -1.36
N GLN A 125 -14.33 -17.72 -1.49
CA GLN A 125 -15.22 -17.97 -0.36
C GLN A 125 -14.97 -19.35 0.28
N ALA A 126 -14.74 -20.39 -0.52
CA ALA A 126 -14.43 -21.72 -0.01
C ALA A 126 -13.06 -21.76 0.68
N ALA A 127 -12.09 -21.03 0.13
CA ALA A 127 -10.76 -20.83 0.72
C ALA A 127 -10.84 -20.12 2.08
N LEU A 128 -11.60 -19.03 2.18
CA LEU A 128 -11.78 -18.29 3.45
C LEU A 128 -12.54 -19.12 4.48
N SER A 129 -13.61 -19.81 4.06
CA SER A 129 -14.33 -20.74 4.94
C SER A 129 -13.42 -21.88 5.40
N ALA A 130 -12.34 -22.17 4.67
CA ALA A 130 -11.38 -23.16 5.09
C ALA A 130 -10.53 -22.73 6.28
N ALA A 131 -10.36 -21.43 6.47
CA ALA A 131 -9.69 -20.78 7.58
C ALA A 131 -10.69 -20.23 8.63
N ASP A 132 -11.89 -20.82 8.74
CA ASP A 132 -12.94 -20.35 9.65
C ASP A 132 -13.36 -18.87 9.46
N ILE A 133 -13.14 -18.31 8.26
CA ILE A 133 -13.59 -16.97 7.86
C ILE A 133 -14.84 -17.10 6.97
N GLU A 134 -15.97 -16.58 7.44
CA GLU A 134 -17.21 -16.57 6.65
C GLU A 134 -17.29 -15.30 5.81
N ALA A 135 -17.13 -15.41 4.49
CA ALA A 135 -17.17 -14.27 3.57
C ALA A 135 -18.36 -14.34 2.60
N ASN A 136 -18.89 -13.19 2.20
CA ASN A 136 -19.79 -13.03 1.07
C ASN A 136 -19.55 -11.66 0.41
N ALA A 137 -20.32 -11.31 -0.62
CA ALA A 137 -20.12 -10.08 -1.38
C ALA A 137 -20.26 -8.75 -0.59
N SER A 138 -20.71 -8.77 0.67
CA SER A 138 -20.94 -7.54 1.45
C SER A 138 -20.59 -7.65 2.94
N ALA A 139 -20.02 -8.78 3.36
CA ALA A 139 -19.72 -9.03 4.75
C ALA A 139 -18.67 -10.11 4.94
N LEU A 140 -17.87 -9.95 6.00
CA LEU A 140 -16.87 -10.90 6.46
C LEU A 140 -17.09 -11.16 7.95
N SER A 141 -17.05 -12.42 8.38
CA SER A 141 -17.03 -12.78 9.80
C SER A 141 -15.75 -13.53 10.14
N TYR A 142 -15.13 -13.12 11.25
CA TYR A 142 -13.88 -13.67 11.76
C TYR A 142 -13.86 -13.51 13.28
N ASP A 143 -13.35 -14.52 13.99
CA ASP A 143 -13.31 -14.60 15.47
C ASP A 143 -14.64 -14.25 16.17
N GLY A 144 -15.77 -14.63 15.55
CA GLY A 144 -17.11 -14.38 16.08
C GLY A 144 -17.64 -12.94 15.92
N GLU A 145 -16.88 -12.05 15.29
CA GLU A 145 -17.30 -10.72 14.87
C GLU A 145 -17.73 -10.72 13.40
N THR A 146 -18.66 -9.85 13.01
CA THR A 146 -19.13 -9.72 11.61
C THR A 146 -19.09 -8.26 11.17
N TYR A 147 -18.27 -8.01 10.16
CA TYR A 147 -18.10 -6.74 9.47
C TYR A 147 -19.01 -6.71 8.24
N ARG A 148 -19.67 -5.57 8.00
CA ARG A 148 -20.64 -5.42 6.90
C ARG A 148 -20.42 -4.07 6.23
N ASP A 149 -20.40 -4.05 4.90
CA ASP A 149 -20.27 -2.82 4.11
C ASP A 149 -21.41 -1.82 4.36
N ALA A 150 -22.58 -2.33 4.71
CA ALA A 150 -23.73 -1.50 5.05
C ALA A 150 -23.56 -0.76 6.39
N THR A 151 -22.56 -1.12 7.20
CA THR A 151 -22.23 -0.42 8.45
C THR A 151 -21.43 0.83 8.10
N SER A 152 -21.89 1.98 8.59
CA SER A 152 -21.18 3.25 8.37
C SER A 152 -19.74 3.15 8.87
N GLY A 153 -18.80 3.42 7.97
CA GLY A 153 -17.37 3.37 8.27
C GLY A 153 -16.77 1.97 8.20
N THR A 154 -17.45 0.96 7.66
CA THR A 154 -16.86 -0.35 7.39
C THR A 154 -16.82 -0.60 5.88
N GLU A 155 -15.68 -1.03 5.36
CA GLU A 155 -15.50 -1.48 3.97
C GLU A 155 -14.88 -2.88 3.98
N VAL A 156 -15.49 -3.83 3.28
CA VAL A 156 -15.00 -5.19 3.08
C VAL A 156 -14.62 -5.34 1.62
N VAL A 157 -13.34 -5.60 1.39
CA VAL A 157 -12.71 -5.59 0.07
C VAL A 157 -12.19 -7.00 -0.23
N TYR A 158 -12.54 -7.50 -1.42
CA TYR A 158 -11.97 -8.72 -1.98
C TYR A 158 -11.36 -8.39 -3.33
N ARG A 159 -10.06 -8.63 -3.49
CA ARG A 159 -9.35 -8.46 -4.75
C ARG A 159 -8.55 -9.70 -5.12
N VAL A 160 -8.50 -10.00 -6.41
CA VAL A 160 -7.65 -11.05 -7.00
C VAL A 160 -6.90 -10.41 -8.16
N ASN A 161 -5.57 -10.41 -8.09
CA ASN A 161 -4.68 -9.75 -9.06
C ASN A 161 -5.04 -8.28 -9.27
N GLY A 162 -5.29 -7.56 -8.17
CA GLY A 162 -5.70 -6.17 -8.19
C GLY A 162 -7.17 -5.91 -8.56
N GLU A 163 -7.94 -6.89 -9.04
CA GLU A 163 -9.32 -6.67 -9.49
C GLU A 163 -10.36 -6.99 -8.40
N PRO A 164 -11.36 -6.13 -8.16
CA PRO A 164 -12.46 -6.43 -7.24
C PRO A 164 -13.26 -7.66 -7.67
N VAL A 165 -13.56 -8.55 -6.72
CA VAL A 165 -14.30 -9.79 -7.00
C VAL A 165 -15.41 -10.08 -5.99
N ALA A 166 -16.41 -10.85 -6.41
CA ALA A 166 -17.32 -11.52 -5.49
C ALA A 166 -16.68 -12.84 -5.01
N PRO A 167 -16.49 -13.06 -3.70
CA PRO A 167 -15.71 -14.21 -3.22
C PRO A 167 -16.37 -15.57 -3.55
N GLY A 168 -17.69 -15.62 -3.70
CA GLY A 168 -18.41 -16.84 -4.08
C GLY A 168 -18.27 -17.22 -5.56
N GLU A 169 -17.79 -16.31 -6.40
CA GLU A 169 -17.67 -16.48 -7.86
C GLU A 169 -16.21 -16.55 -8.33
N ALA A 170 -15.28 -15.91 -7.60
CA ALA A 170 -13.86 -15.92 -7.93
C ALA A 170 -13.25 -17.29 -7.65
N GLN A 171 -12.78 -17.98 -8.69
CA GLN A 171 -11.93 -19.16 -8.57
C GLN A 171 -10.50 -18.73 -8.29
N LEU A 172 -9.80 -19.51 -7.47
CA LEU A 172 -8.39 -19.32 -7.20
C LEU A 172 -7.56 -20.16 -8.16
N ASP A 173 -6.75 -19.49 -8.96
CA ASP A 173 -5.80 -20.10 -9.87
C ASP A 173 -4.37 -20.03 -9.29
N PRO A 174 -3.46 -20.89 -9.77
CA PRO A 174 -2.04 -20.75 -9.47
C PRO A 174 -1.49 -19.41 -9.96
N GLY A 175 -0.71 -18.75 -9.13
CA GLY A 175 -0.12 -17.44 -9.39
C GLY A 175 -0.98 -16.25 -8.98
N ASP A 176 -2.23 -16.46 -8.57
CA ASP A 176 -3.07 -15.35 -8.11
C ASP A 176 -2.50 -14.71 -6.85
N GLU A 177 -2.62 -13.39 -6.77
CA GLU A 177 -2.39 -12.60 -5.56
C GLU A 177 -3.72 -12.08 -5.03
N VAL A 178 -4.08 -12.52 -3.82
CA VAL A 178 -5.39 -12.30 -3.23
C VAL A 178 -5.28 -11.36 -2.03
N TRP A 179 -6.11 -10.33 -2.03
CA TRP A 179 -6.28 -9.42 -0.89
C TRP A 179 -7.70 -9.49 -0.37
N VAL A 180 -7.82 -9.72 0.93
CA VAL A 180 -9.08 -9.60 1.68
C VAL A 180 -8.85 -8.61 2.79
N VAL A 181 -9.51 -7.47 2.74
CA VAL A 181 -9.27 -6.36 3.67
C VAL A 181 -10.59 -5.91 4.25
N VAL A 182 -10.67 -5.84 5.58
CA VAL A 182 -11.72 -5.11 6.28
C VAL A 182 -11.13 -3.82 6.82
N VAL A 183 -11.62 -2.70 6.29
CA VAL A 183 -11.29 -1.35 6.74
C VAL A 183 -12.40 -0.86 7.66
N GLU A 184 -12.03 -0.27 8.79
CA GLU A 184 -12.94 0.43 9.69
C GLU A 184 -12.52 1.90 9.84
N ASN A 185 -13.17 2.79 9.10
CA ASN A 185 -12.97 4.23 9.16
C ASN A 185 -13.38 4.76 10.55
N GLY A 186 -12.46 5.52 11.18
CA GLY A 186 -12.62 5.97 12.56
C GLY A 186 -12.28 4.90 13.62
N GLY A 187 -11.74 3.75 13.18
CA GLY A 187 -11.11 2.76 14.06
C GLY A 187 -9.82 3.27 14.71
N THR A 188 -9.21 2.44 15.55
CA THR A 188 -7.95 2.77 16.26
C THR A 188 -6.69 2.45 15.46
N VAL A 189 -6.82 2.14 14.16
CA VAL A 189 -5.68 1.72 13.35
C VAL A 189 -4.89 2.96 12.93
N ASP A 190 -3.61 2.99 13.31
CA ASP A 190 -2.71 4.06 12.91
C ASP A 190 -2.46 3.99 11.40
N THR A 191 -2.34 5.14 10.74
CA THR A 191 -1.74 5.26 9.40
C THR A 191 -0.25 5.57 9.57
N PRO A 192 0.67 4.81 8.95
CA PRO A 192 0.45 3.83 7.88
C PRO A 192 0.11 2.41 8.33
N GLY A 193 0.07 2.14 9.63
CA GLY A 193 -0.22 0.83 10.21
C GLY A 193 1.01 -0.07 10.29
N ASP A 194 0.76 -1.36 10.55
CA ASP A 194 1.82 -2.35 10.70
C ASP A 194 2.59 -2.54 9.39
N TYR A 195 3.91 -2.55 9.52
CA TYR A 195 4.82 -2.74 8.38
C TYR A 195 4.79 -4.18 7.87
N ILE A 196 4.70 -4.34 6.55
CA ILE A 196 4.74 -5.62 5.83
C ILE A 196 6.11 -5.76 5.15
N PRO A 197 6.96 -6.72 5.55
CA PRO A 197 8.24 -6.96 4.90
C PRO A 197 8.13 -7.25 3.39
N PRO A 198 9.12 -6.91 2.56
CA PRO A 198 9.04 -7.06 1.10
C PRO A 198 8.83 -8.48 0.60
N GLU A 199 9.25 -9.50 1.35
CA GLU A 199 9.02 -10.91 1.03
C GLU A 199 7.55 -11.35 1.21
N ARG A 200 6.74 -10.56 1.93
CA ARG A 200 5.33 -10.82 2.17
C ARG A 200 4.44 -10.16 1.12
N LEU A 201 3.20 -10.61 1.03
CA LEU A 201 2.27 -10.02 0.05
C LEU A 201 1.94 -8.61 0.53
N HIS A 202 2.35 -7.63 -0.27
CA HIS A 202 2.17 -6.19 -0.06
C HIS A 202 1.49 -5.60 -1.30
N VAL A 203 0.99 -4.38 -1.16
CA VAL A 203 0.08 -3.77 -2.12
C VAL A 203 0.89 -3.07 -3.21
N HIS A 204 0.47 -3.24 -4.46
CA HIS A 204 1.00 -2.50 -5.61
C HIS A 204 -0.09 -1.73 -6.34
N GLY A 205 0.32 -0.75 -7.13
CA GLY A 205 -0.57 -0.13 -8.11
C GLY A 205 0.16 0.86 -8.99
N ASP A 206 -0.62 1.60 -9.77
CA ASP A 206 -0.11 2.59 -10.71
C ASP A 206 -0.47 3.99 -10.27
N ILE A 207 0.34 4.97 -10.67
CA ILE A 207 -0.01 6.38 -10.55
C ILE A 207 0.33 7.18 -11.82
N GLU A 208 -0.59 8.07 -12.16
CA GLU A 208 -0.38 9.17 -13.09
C GLU A 208 -0.60 10.48 -12.34
N PHE A 209 0.42 11.33 -12.27
CA PHE A 209 0.29 12.68 -11.73
C PHE A 209 0.71 13.66 -12.81
N THR A 210 -0.19 14.56 -13.19
CA THR A 210 0.03 15.60 -14.20
C THR A 210 -0.25 16.99 -13.63
N VAL A 211 0.64 17.95 -13.92
CA VAL A 211 0.51 19.37 -13.55
C VAL A 211 0.61 20.18 -14.84
N ASP A 212 -0.45 20.92 -15.20
CA ASP A 212 -0.55 21.71 -16.43
C ASP A 212 -0.23 20.92 -17.70
N GLY A 213 -0.70 19.67 -17.75
CA GLY A 213 -0.43 18.74 -18.85
C GLY A 213 0.99 18.13 -18.85
N GLU A 214 1.87 18.48 -17.92
CA GLU A 214 3.18 17.85 -17.75
C GLU A 214 3.12 16.72 -16.72
N ARG A 215 3.49 15.50 -17.13
CA ARG A 215 3.53 14.35 -16.24
C ARG A 215 4.70 14.42 -15.27
N VAL A 216 4.43 14.28 -13.98
CA VAL A 216 5.43 14.09 -12.92
C VAL A 216 6.16 12.77 -13.14
N ASP A 217 7.48 12.84 -13.15
CA ASP A 217 8.35 11.69 -13.39
C ASP A 217 8.81 11.07 -12.07
N PHE A 218 8.08 10.05 -11.62
CA PHE A 218 8.40 9.29 -10.40
C PHE A 218 9.66 8.42 -10.51
N SER A 219 10.26 8.26 -11.70
CA SER A 219 11.53 7.53 -11.83
C SER A 219 12.74 8.31 -11.29
N ARG A 220 12.58 9.63 -11.02
CA ARG A 220 13.63 10.50 -10.50
C ARG A 220 14.03 10.12 -9.09
N GLU A 221 15.33 10.25 -8.79
CA GLU A 221 15.94 9.86 -7.51
C GLU A 221 15.20 10.41 -6.27
N LYS A 222 14.68 11.65 -6.33
CA LYS A 222 13.92 12.27 -5.21
C LYS A 222 12.62 11.55 -4.82
N TYR A 223 12.14 10.63 -5.66
CA TYR A 223 10.94 9.82 -5.43
C TYR A 223 11.25 8.33 -5.25
N GLN A 224 12.50 7.92 -5.50
CA GLN A 224 12.92 6.53 -5.42
C GLN A 224 13.33 6.17 -3.99
N GLN A 225 13.21 4.89 -3.65
CA GLN A 225 13.57 4.41 -2.32
C GLN A 225 15.09 4.52 -2.05
N ALA A 226 15.50 5.55 -1.31
CA ALA A 226 16.66 5.55 -0.41
C ALA A 226 16.50 6.62 0.70
N GLY A 227 15.83 6.26 1.80
CA GLY A 227 15.73 7.08 3.03
C GLY A 227 14.46 7.91 3.20
N HIS A 228 13.46 7.75 2.33
CA HIS A 228 12.22 8.55 2.33
C HIS A 228 11.11 7.93 3.18
N ASN A 229 10.71 6.68 2.92
CA ASN A 229 9.70 5.97 3.71
C ASN A 229 9.77 4.46 3.44
N ASP A 230 9.59 3.64 4.48
CA ASP A 230 9.56 2.18 4.32
C ASP A 230 8.16 1.69 3.93
N HIS A 231 7.09 2.40 4.30
CA HIS A 231 5.70 2.00 4.07
C HIS A 231 5.18 2.33 2.67
N PHE A 232 5.70 3.35 2.00
CA PHE A 232 5.32 3.70 0.62
C PHE A 232 6.52 4.17 -0.19
N HIS A 233 6.75 3.61 -1.36
CA HIS A 233 7.85 4.04 -2.24
C HIS A 233 7.71 3.58 -3.69
N PHE A 234 8.53 4.17 -4.56
CA PHE A 234 8.90 3.63 -5.86
C PHE A 234 10.31 3.03 -5.78
N GLU A 235 10.61 2.06 -6.65
CA GLU A 235 11.94 1.44 -6.69
C GLU A 235 12.44 1.15 -8.11
N GLY A 236 13.73 0.83 -8.21
CA GLY A 236 14.36 0.36 -9.45
C GLY A 236 14.54 1.43 -10.53
N GLY A 237 14.32 2.71 -10.24
CA GLY A 237 14.25 3.75 -11.26
C GLY A 237 12.98 3.64 -12.11
N HIS A 238 11.93 3.00 -11.57
CA HIS A 238 10.64 2.86 -12.21
C HIS A 238 9.63 3.79 -11.56
N ALA A 239 8.75 4.37 -12.38
CA ALA A 239 7.64 5.19 -11.91
C ALA A 239 6.41 4.35 -11.52
N ASN A 240 6.38 3.08 -11.93
CA ASN A 240 5.31 2.14 -11.67
C ASN A 240 5.89 0.71 -11.59
N PRO A 241 5.32 -0.16 -10.74
CA PRO A 241 4.29 0.16 -9.75
C PRO A 241 4.85 0.98 -8.58
N TRP A 242 3.97 1.62 -7.80
CA TRP A 242 4.31 2.00 -6.42
C TRP A 242 4.15 0.78 -5.51
N HIS A 243 4.82 0.80 -4.36
CA HIS A 243 4.80 -0.26 -3.36
C HIS A 243 4.27 0.30 -2.05
N ALA A 244 3.26 -0.36 -1.46
CA ALA A 244 2.76 -0.05 -0.13
C ALA A 244 2.94 -1.25 0.82
N HIS A 245 3.86 -1.09 1.77
CA HIS A 245 4.20 -2.07 2.81
C HIS A 245 3.30 -1.95 4.04
N SER A 246 2.03 -1.66 3.84
CA SER A 246 0.96 -1.88 4.82
C SER A 246 -0.40 -1.82 4.14
N ALA A 247 -1.39 -2.47 4.75
CA ALA A 247 -2.78 -2.36 4.33
C ALA A 247 -3.44 -1.03 4.75
N HIS A 248 -2.76 -0.22 5.58
CA HIS A 248 -3.32 1.03 6.14
C HIS A 248 -2.55 2.28 5.70
N VAL A 249 -1.91 2.22 4.53
CA VAL A 249 -1.39 3.41 3.84
C VAL A 249 -2.54 4.13 3.14
N THR A 250 -2.91 5.32 3.60
CA THR A 250 -3.82 6.21 2.87
C THR A 250 -3.11 6.82 1.67
N LEU A 251 -3.84 7.17 0.61
CA LEU A 251 -3.30 7.85 -0.55
C LEU A 251 -2.60 9.17 -0.17
N ALA A 252 -3.21 9.96 0.73
CA ALA A 252 -2.63 11.20 1.24
C ALA A 252 -1.28 10.95 1.93
N TYR A 253 -1.22 9.98 2.85
CA TYR A 253 0.06 9.58 3.48
C TYR A 253 1.09 9.20 2.42
N GLY A 254 0.75 8.28 1.50
CA GLY A 254 1.70 7.77 0.50
C GLY A 254 2.31 8.90 -0.33
N LEU A 255 1.46 9.76 -0.89
CA LEU A 255 1.91 10.91 -1.68
C LEU A 255 2.72 11.91 -0.86
N SER A 256 2.35 12.16 0.39
CA SER A 256 3.04 13.13 1.26
C SER A 256 4.39 12.63 1.77
N THR A 257 4.75 11.36 1.54
CA THR A 257 6.11 10.87 1.80
C THR A 257 7.10 11.23 0.69
N LEU A 258 6.61 11.67 -0.47
CA LEU A 258 7.41 11.98 -1.64
C LEU A 258 7.90 13.43 -1.60
N GLU A 259 9.17 13.65 -1.93
CA GLU A 259 9.76 14.99 -1.82
C GLU A 259 9.06 16.02 -2.74
N GLY A 260 8.53 17.08 -2.13
CA GLY A 260 7.86 18.16 -2.85
C GLY A 260 6.38 17.88 -3.14
N ILE A 261 5.81 16.81 -2.59
CA ILE A 261 4.38 16.50 -2.66
C ILE A 261 3.81 16.50 -1.24
N ASP A 262 2.68 17.16 -1.04
CA ASP A 262 1.89 17.07 0.19
C ASP A 262 0.41 17.03 -0.18
N VAL A 263 -0.35 16.13 0.43
CA VAL A 263 -1.76 15.90 0.09
C VAL A 263 -2.58 15.93 1.37
N THR A 264 -3.60 16.77 1.37
CA THR A 264 -4.57 16.90 2.46
C THR A 264 -5.97 16.59 1.96
N ALA A 265 -6.96 16.66 2.86
CA ALA A 265 -8.37 16.47 2.51
C ALA A 265 -8.88 17.51 1.49
N ASP A 266 -8.24 18.69 1.42
CA ASP A 266 -8.73 19.81 0.60
C ASP A 266 -7.71 20.30 -0.45
N THR A 267 -6.46 19.81 -0.41
CA THR A 267 -5.37 20.35 -1.24
C THR A 267 -4.37 19.31 -1.72
N VAL A 268 -3.76 19.58 -2.86
CA VAL A 268 -2.49 19.00 -3.30
C VAL A 268 -1.45 20.11 -3.37
N THR A 269 -0.29 19.88 -2.77
CA THR A 269 0.89 20.72 -2.93
C THR A 269 1.90 20.00 -3.79
N TYR A 270 2.43 20.68 -4.81
CA TYR A 270 3.49 20.18 -5.68
C TYR A 270 4.56 21.26 -5.86
N ASP A 271 5.84 20.91 -5.64
CA ASP A 271 7.01 21.80 -5.77
C ASP A 271 6.82 23.19 -5.11
N ASN A 272 6.18 23.21 -3.92
CA ASN A 272 5.85 24.39 -3.07
C ASN A 272 4.65 25.24 -3.52
N GLU A 273 3.90 24.81 -4.53
CA GLU A 273 2.64 25.44 -4.92
C GLU A 273 1.46 24.59 -4.44
N THR A 274 0.39 25.23 -3.96
CA THR A 274 -0.76 24.55 -3.33
C THR A 274 -2.04 24.81 -4.09
N TYR A 275 -2.68 23.73 -4.53
CA TYR A 275 -3.88 23.71 -5.35
C TYR A 275 -5.03 23.15 -4.52
N ARG A 276 -6.19 23.80 -4.58
CA ARG A 276 -7.41 23.35 -3.89
C ARG A 276 -8.22 22.44 -4.78
N TYR A 277 -8.91 21.47 -4.19
CA TYR A 277 -9.87 20.68 -4.94
C TYR A 277 -11.10 21.51 -5.35
N GLY A 278 -11.57 21.31 -6.58
CA GLY A 278 -12.88 21.80 -7.04
C GLY A 278 -13.08 23.32 -7.02
N THR A 279 -12.00 24.11 -7.14
CA THR A 279 -12.09 25.58 -7.26
C THR A 279 -11.95 26.04 -8.71
N ASP A 280 -12.58 27.18 -9.04
CA ASP A 280 -12.54 27.76 -10.38
C ASP A 280 -11.13 28.23 -10.81
N ASP A 281 -10.19 28.45 -9.87
CA ASP A 281 -8.86 29.03 -10.11
C ASP A 281 -7.70 28.00 -10.08
N ALA A 282 -7.98 26.74 -9.72
CA ALA A 282 -7.08 25.59 -9.81
C ALA A 282 -7.93 24.34 -9.56
N ALA A 283 -8.04 23.45 -10.55
CA ALA A 283 -8.81 22.24 -10.45
C ALA A 283 -7.87 21.07 -10.15
N ALA A 284 -7.44 20.96 -8.88
CA ALA A 284 -6.86 19.70 -8.45
C ALA A 284 -7.98 18.64 -8.39
N GLU A 285 -7.71 17.45 -8.92
CA GLU A 285 -8.60 16.29 -8.85
C GLU A 285 -7.77 15.03 -8.56
N ILE A 286 -8.28 14.17 -7.67
CA ILE A 286 -7.72 12.86 -7.39
C ILE A 286 -8.77 11.80 -7.68
N LEU A 287 -8.44 10.90 -8.60
CA LEU A 287 -9.24 9.76 -8.97
C LEU A 287 -8.52 8.48 -8.58
N VAL A 288 -9.27 7.50 -8.11
CA VAL A 288 -8.81 6.11 -7.97
C VAL A 288 -9.73 5.22 -8.76
N ASN A 289 -9.16 4.46 -9.69
CA ASN A 289 -9.92 3.61 -10.63
C ASN A 289 -10.97 4.41 -11.42
N GLY A 290 -10.68 5.69 -11.72
CA GLY A 290 -11.56 6.60 -12.46
C GLY A 290 -12.64 7.31 -11.62
N GLU A 291 -12.72 7.04 -10.32
CA GLU A 291 -13.72 7.64 -9.43
C GLU A 291 -13.06 8.64 -8.44
N PRO A 292 -13.68 9.80 -8.18
CA PRO A 292 -13.15 10.76 -7.19
C PRO A 292 -13.13 10.17 -5.78
N VAL A 293 -12.04 10.41 -5.05
CA VAL A 293 -11.88 9.95 -3.66
C VAL A 293 -11.42 11.07 -2.74
N ASP A 294 -11.70 10.93 -1.44
CA ASP A 294 -10.97 11.65 -0.40
C ASP A 294 -9.65 10.92 -0.13
N ALA A 295 -8.53 11.55 -0.47
CA ALA A 295 -7.21 10.94 -0.33
C ALA A 295 -6.83 10.63 1.13
N THR A 296 -7.42 11.33 2.11
CA THR A 296 -7.13 11.10 3.53
C THR A 296 -7.88 9.89 4.10
N ASP A 297 -9.02 9.54 3.50
CA ASP A 297 -9.84 8.38 3.90
C ASP A 297 -9.63 7.16 2.98
N HIS A 298 -9.04 7.35 1.79
CA HIS A 298 -8.78 6.25 0.86
C HIS A 298 -7.49 5.50 1.19
N TYR A 299 -7.62 4.31 1.79
CA TYR A 299 -6.52 3.35 1.88
C TYR A 299 -6.19 2.77 0.51
N LEU A 300 -4.90 2.74 0.16
CA LEU A 300 -4.38 2.15 -1.06
C LEU A 300 -4.65 0.64 -1.07
N LYS A 301 -5.27 0.18 -2.15
CA LYS A 301 -5.60 -1.23 -2.37
C LYS A 301 -4.81 -1.77 -3.56
N ASP A 302 -4.64 -3.09 -3.59
CA ASP A 302 -3.87 -3.73 -4.65
C ASP A 302 -4.54 -3.51 -6.00
N GLY A 303 -3.74 -3.16 -7.01
CA GLY A 303 -4.22 -2.80 -8.34
C GLY A 303 -4.91 -1.45 -8.44
N ASP A 304 -4.90 -0.60 -7.40
CA ASP A 304 -5.44 0.75 -7.53
C ASP A 304 -4.67 1.53 -8.61
N SER A 305 -5.44 2.13 -9.54
CA SER A 305 -4.94 3.06 -10.54
C SER A 305 -5.24 4.49 -10.10
N VAL A 306 -4.22 5.20 -9.64
CA VAL A 306 -4.34 6.56 -9.12
C VAL A 306 -4.11 7.57 -10.25
N THR A 307 -4.98 8.56 -10.38
CA THR A 307 -4.78 9.72 -11.24
C THR A 307 -4.87 10.99 -10.41
N VAL A 308 -3.84 11.82 -10.47
CA VAL A 308 -3.80 13.16 -9.89
C VAL A 308 -3.65 14.14 -11.03
N VAL A 309 -4.61 15.05 -11.17
CA VAL A 309 -4.57 16.13 -12.17
C VAL A 309 -4.55 17.45 -11.43
N VAL A 310 -3.64 18.32 -11.80
CA VAL A 310 -3.61 19.72 -11.39
C VAL A 310 -3.60 20.56 -12.66
N ASP A 311 -4.67 21.30 -12.88
CA ASP A 311 -4.75 22.30 -13.94
C ASP A 311 -4.81 23.70 -13.31
N THR A 312 -3.87 24.56 -13.68
CA THR A 312 -3.74 25.95 -13.19
C THR A 312 -4.36 26.99 -14.14
N ASP A 313 -5.14 26.56 -15.13
CA ASP A 313 -5.67 27.41 -16.20
C ASP A 313 -6.24 28.76 -15.69
N ASP A 314 -5.62 29.84 -16.18
CA ASP A 314 -5.88 31.29 -16.00
C ASP A 314 -7.27 31.78 -16.47
#